data_AF-A0A0L9VK18-F1
#
_entry.id   AF-A0A0L9VK18-F1
#
_cell.length_a   1.000
_cell.length_b   1.000
_cell.length_c   1.000
_cell.angle_alpha   90.00
_cell.angle_beta   90.00
_cell.angle_gamma   90.00
#
_symmetry.space_group_name_H-M   'P 1'
#
loop_
_entity.id
_entity.type
_entity.pdbx_description
1 polymer ?
#
loop_
_entity_poly.entity_id
_entity_poly.type
_entity_poly.pdbx_seq_one_letter_code
_entity_poly.pdbx_strand_id
1 'polypeptide(L)'
;MNFKAWRVFKESRMLEEWQAIRSKAQGTSAKNKNPHLLSRGGYRKLEEKILKQKADAIPPSQSGSPPQPPSPPSRHEKWKLARMRPSGTYSSDTAREISERIDALVEQSSQGQFTPEGRQDILAAAIGRPEHPGRVRAPGPGVGITDYFGSSSRQPSYSYSDTQRMTEEITKKVRQDLMREIRAEVRAEFQMLYQEQFQSMRPMQSPIEEHVVPPPPTGKLNKHLCAIISIMIEESSVVPASVVT
;
A
#
# COMPACT_ATOMS: atom_id res chain seq x y z
N MET A 1 -30.63 -41.21 34.74
CA MET A 1 -29.26 -40.66 34.54
C MET A 1 -28.27 -41.51 35.32
N ASN A 2 -27.16 -41.92 34.70
CA ASN A 2 -26.15 -42.75 35.36
C ASN A 2 -25.20 -41.87 36.22
N PHE A 3 -25.42 -41.87 37.54
CA PHE A 3 -24.65 -41.04 38.48
C PHE A 3 -23.15 -41.35 38.50
N LYS A 4 -22.76 -42.61 38.26
CA LYS A 4 -21.34 -42.99 38.17
C LYS A 4 -20.68 -42.35 36.94
N ALA A 5 -21.34 -42.42 35.78
CA ALA A 5 -20.86 -41.78 34.56
C ALA A 5 -20.76 -40.25 34.70
N TRP A 6 -21.71 -39.62 35.38
CA TRP A 6 -21.66 -38.16 35.65
C TRP A 6 -20.50 -37.76 36.57
N ARG A 7 -20.19 -38.57 37.58
CA ARG A 7 -19.06 -38.32 38.49
C ARG A 7 -17.72 -38.41 37.75
N VAL A 8 -17.52 -39.49 37.00
CA VAL A 8 -16.32 -39.71 36.17
C VAL A 8 -16.15 -38.57 35.16
N PHE A 9 -17.24 -38.12 34.53
CA PHE A 9 -17.21 -36.95 33.65
C PHE A 9 -16.75 -35.68 34.37
N LYS A 10 -17.27 -35.39 35.56
CA LYS A 10 -16.86 -34.20 36.32
C LYS A 10 -15.39 -34.26 36.70
N GLU A 11 -14.91 -35.40 37.19
CA GLU A 11 -13.50 -35.61 37.52
C GLU A 11 -12.60 -35.42 36.30
N SER A 12 -12.99 -35.91 35.11
CA SER A 12 -12.19 -35.73 33.90
C SER A 12 -12.10 -34.27 33.43
N ARG A 13 -13.09 -33.43 33.74
CA ARG A 13 -13.03 -31.98 33.48
C ARG A 13 -12.17 -31.20 34.48
N MET A 14 -11.83 -31.81 35.62
CA MET A 14 -10.94 -31.20 36.61
C MET A 14 -9.46 -31.52 36.36
N LEU A 15 -9.15 -32.50 35.50
CA LEU A 15 -7.77 -32.85 35.12
C LEU A 15 -7.05 -31.66 34.49
N GLU A 16 -5.79 -31.45 34.88
CA GLU A 16 -4.94 -30.34 34.42
C GLU A 16 -4.83 -30.30 32.89
N GLU A 17 -4.64 -31.46 32.25
CA GLU A 17 -4.60 -31.58 30.80
C GLU A 17 -5.87 -31.02 30.13
N TRP A 18 -7.03 -31.32 30.72
CA TRP A 18 -8.30 -30.85 30.19
C TRP A 18 -8.47 -29.35 30.39
N GLN A 19 -8.07 -28.83 31.54
CA GLN A 19 -8.07 -27.40 31.83
C GLN A 19 -7.14 -26.63 30.87
N ALA A 20 -5.96 -27.18 30.56
CA ALA A 20 -5.02 -26.63 29.59
C ALA A 20 -5.62 -26.58 28.18
N ILE A 21 -6.27 -27.66 27.73
CA ILE A 21 -7.00 -27.68 26.43
C ILE A 21 -8.10 -26.61 26.40
N ARG A 22 -8.90 -26.52 27.46
CA ARG A 22 -9.98 -25.53 27.58
C ARG A 22 -9.43 -24.11 27.55
N SER A 23 -8.39 -23.82 28.33
CA SER A 23 -7.77 -22.50 28.41
C SER A 23 -7.20 -22.08 27.05
N LYS A 24 -6.50 -22.98 26.35
CA LYS A 24 -6.01 -22.74 24.98
C LYS A 24 -7.14 -22.44 23.99
N ALA A 25 -8.24 -23.19 24.06
CA ALA A 25 -9.41 -22.96 23.23
C ALA A 25 -10.09 -21.61 23.53
N GLN A 26 -10.24 -21.27 24.81
CA GLN A 26 -10.78 -19.97 25.24
C GLN A 26 -9.90 -18.81 24.79
N GLY A 27 -8.58 -18.91 24.97
CA GLY A 27 -7.63 -17.92 24.50
C GLY A 27 -7.64 -17.74 22.97
N THR A 28 -7.90 -18.82 22.22
CA THR A 28 -8.09 -18.73 20.76
C THR A 28 -9.40 -18.03 20.41
N SER A 29 -10.50 -18.38 21.09
CA SER A 29 -11.82 -17.76 20.90
C SER A 29 -11.79 -16.25 21.20
N ALA A 30 -11.10 -15.84 22.26
CA ALA A 30 -10.96 -14.44 22.68
C ALA A 30 -10.26 -13.54 21.64
N LYS A 31 -9.48 -14.11 20.71
CA LYS A 31 -8.86 -13.35 19.61
C LYS A 31 -9.87 -12.88 18.57
N ASN A 32 -11.08 -13.43 18.55
CA ASN A 32 -12.14 -13.00 17.66
C ASN A 32 -12.78 -11.70 18.17
N LYS A 33 -12.29 -10.56 17.68
CA LYS A 33 -12.77 -9.21 18.06
C LYS A 33 -14.21 -8.92 17.63
N ASN A 34 -14.68 -9.57 16.57
CA ASN A 34 -15.96 -9.26 15.92
C ASN A 34 -16.77 -10.55 15.68
N PRO A 35 -17.21 -11.25 16.75
CA PRO A 35 -18.02 -12.45 16.61
C PRO A 35 -19.38 -12.11 15.98
N HIS A 36 -19.90 -13.01 15.14
CA HIS A 36 -21.26 -12.88 14.63
C HIS A 36 -22.28 -13.34 15.69
N LEU A 37 -23.49 -12.80 15.60
CA LEU A 37 -24.63 -13.10 16.48
C LEU A 37 -25.63 -14.10 15.88
N LEU A 38 -25.25 -14.74 14.77
CA LEU A 38 -26.09 -15.71 14.09
C LEU A 38 -26.29 -16.97 14.95
N SER A 39 -27.54 -17.45 14.99
CA SER A 39 -27.91 -18.71 15.64
C SER A 39 -27.53 -19.93 14.78
N ARG A 40 -28.03 -21.12 15.14
CA ARG A 40 -27.80 -22.40 14.43
C ARG A 40 -28.04 -22.35 12.91
N GLY A 41 -28.88 -21.42 12.45
CA GLY A 41 -29.15 -21.21 11.03
C GLY A 41 -28.02 -20.55 10.22
N GLY A 42 -27.06 -19.91 10.90
CA GLY A 42 -25.92 -19.25 10.26
C GLY A 42 -26.33 -18.23 9.18
N TYR A 43 -25.45 -18.07 8.19
CA TYR A 43 -25.65 -17.12 7.09
C TYR A 43 -26.79 -17.51 6.15
N ARG A 44 -27.09 -18.81 6.00
CA ARG A 44 -28.18 -19.28 5.14
C ARG A 44 -29.53 -18.67 5.56
N LYS A 45 -29.86 -18.76 6.86
CA LYS A 45 -31.10 -18.16 7.40
C LYS A 45 -31.08 -16.63 7.38
N LEU A 46 -29.89 -16.03 7.49
CA LEU A 46 -29.75 -14.57 7.37
C LEU A 46 -30.10 -14.13 5.94
N GLU A 47 -29.54 -14.79 4.93
CA GLU A 47 -29.81 -14.52 3.52
C GLU A 47 -31.28 -14.69 3.17
N GLU A 48 -31.91 -15.79 3.59
CA GLU A 48 -33.35 -16.02 3.43
C GLU A 48 -34.18 -14.87 4.01
N LYS A 49 -33.81 -14.37 5.20
CA LYS A 49 -34.51 -13.24 5.84
C LYS A 49 -34.34 -11.94 5.05
N ILE A 50 -33.13 -11.65 4.60
CA ILE A 50 -32.86 -10.44 3.82
C ILE A 50 -33.61 -10.48 2.49
N LEU A 51 -33.57 -11.61 1.78
CA LEU A 51 -34.29 -11.79 0.52
C LEU A 51 -35.80 -11.65 0.70
N LYS A 52 -36.35 -12.23 1.78
CA LYS A 52 -37.76 -12.06 2.11
C LYS A 52 -38.12 -10.59 2.35
N GLN A 53 -37.32 -9.88 3.15
CA GLN A 53 -37.52 -8.45 3.39
C GLN A 53 -37.44 -7.62 2.11
N LYS A 54 -36.49 -7.94 1.22
CA LYS A 54 -36.38 -7.29 -0.09
C LYS A 54 -37.57 -7.59 -0.98
N ALA A 55 -38.08 -8.82 -0.99
CA ALA A 55 -39.27 -9.20 -1.74
C ALA A 55 -40.53 -8.50 -1.22
N ASP A 56 -40.71 -8.44 0.11
CA ASP A 56 -41.83 -7.77 0.76
C ASP A 56 -41.81 -6.24 0.52
N ALA A 57 -40.63 -5.66 0.26
CA ALA A 57 -40.46 -4.24 -0.07
C ALA A 57 -40.71 -3.91 -1.56
N ILE A 58 -40.82 -4.91 -2.44
CA ILE A 58 -41.14 -4.68 -3.86
C ILE A 58 -42.65 -4.43 -3.97
N PRO A 59 -43.08 -3.23 -4.41
CA PRO A 59 -44.51 -2.94 -4.57
C PRO A 59 -45.13 -3.83 -5.65
N PRO A 60 -46.43 -4.16 -5.54
CA PRO A 60 -47.12 -4.93 -6.56
C PRO A 60 -47.06 -4.18 -7.90
N SER A 61 -46.64 -4.91 -8.94
CA SER A 61 -46.53 -4.39 -10.31
C SER A 61 -47.89 -3.89 -10.81
N GLN A 62 -47.98 -2.61 -11.17
CA GLN A 62 -49.19 -2.04 -11.77
C GLN A 62 -49.41 -2.49 -13.22
N SER A 63 -48.40 -3.09 -13.87
CA SER A 63 -48.38 -3.33 -15.32
C SER A 63 -48.55 -4.79 -15.75
N GLY A 64 -48.99 -5.68 -14.87
CA GLY A 64 -49.21 -7.11 -15.21
C GLY A 64 -47.94 -7.92 -15.49
N SER A 65 -46.76 -7.28 -15.47
CA SER A 65 -45.47 -7.96 -15.51
C SER A 65 -45.12 -8.57 -14.14
N PRO A 66 -44.62 -9.82 -14.07
CA PRO A 66 -44.18 -10.42 -12.81
C PRO A 66 -43.14 -9.56 -12.10
N PRO A 67 -43.18 -9.45 -10.75
CA PRO A 67 -42.15 -8.74 -10.00
C PRO A 67 -40.77 -9.33 -10.27
N GLN A 68 -39.76 -8.48 -10.51
CA GLN A 68 -38.39 -8.97 -10.63
C GLN A 68 -37.93 -9.60 -9.31
N PRO A 69 -37.19 -10.72 -9.34
CA PRO A 69 -36.69 -11.33 -8.13
C PRO A 69 -35.70 -10.39 -7.40
N PRO A 70 -35.71 -10.37 -6.06
CA PRO A 70 -34.82 -9.51 -5.30
C PRO A 70 -33.35 -9.89 -5.52
N SER A 71 -32.48 -8.88 -5.64
CA SER A 71 -31.05 -9.11 -5.78
C SER A 71 -30.46 -9.79 -4.53
N PRO A 72 -29.53 -10.75 -4.69
CA PRO A 72 -28.84 -11.38 -3.56
C PRO A 72 -28.16 -10.35 -2.65
N PRO A 73 -28.14 -10.58 -1.32
CA PRO A 73 -27.47 -9.68 -0.39
C PRO A 73 -25.95 -9.69 -0.57
N SER A 74 -25.36 -8.51 -0.49
CA SER A 74 -23.91 -8.33 -0.67
C SER A 74 -23.11 -8.94 0.49
N ARG A 75 -21.81 -9.20 0.29
CA ARG A 75 -20.92 -9.71 1.35
C ARG A 75 -20.84 -8.75 2.55
N HIS A 76 -20.75 -7.46 2.30
CA HIS A 76 -20.66 -6.43 3.35
C HIS A 76 -22.01 -6.28 4.09
N GLU A 77 -23.15 -6.34 3.39
CA GLU A 77 -24.50 -6.33 3.98
C GLU A 77 -24.67 -7.51 4.95
N LYS A 78 -24.32 -8.73 4.50
CA LYS A 78 -24.34 -9.92 5.34
C LYS A 78 -23.44 -9.77 6.57
N TRP A 79 -22.25 -9.20 6.41
CA TRP A 79 -21.32 -9.02 7.53
C TRP A 79 -21.86 -8.05 8.59
N LYS A 80 -22.47 -6.92 8.18
CA LYS A 80 -23.10 -5.94 9.08
C LYS A 80 -24.26 -6.58 9.85
N LEU A 81 -25.21 -7.17 9.13
CA LEU A 81 -26.41 -7.74 9.72
C LEU A 81 -26.11 -8.94 10.64
N ALA A 82 -25.07 -9.71 10.32
CA ALA A 82 -24.63 -10.80 11.18
C ALA A 82 -24.08 -10.33 12.54
N ARG A 83 -23.74 -9.05 12.72
CA ARG A 83 -23.15 -8.47 13.93
C ARG A 83 -24.05 -7.45 14.62
N MET A 84 -25.22 -7.21 14.04
CA MET A 84 -26.23 -6.31 14.56
C MET A 84 -27.21 -7.08 15.43
N ARG A 85 -27.56 -6.52 16.59
CA ARG A 85 -28.60 -7.04 17.47
C ARG A 85 -29.98 -6.68 16.92
N PRO A 86 -31.05 -7.38 17.34
CA PRO A 86 -32.42 -6.98 17.00
C PRO A 86 -32.79 -5.55 17.40
N SER A 87 -32.12 -5.00 18.42
CA SER A 87 -32.26 -3.59 18.85
C SER A 87 -31.61 -2.58 17.90
N GLY A 88 -30.89 -3.02 16.86
CA GLY A 88 -30.13 -2.15 15.95
C GLY A 88 -28.71 -1.80 16.43
N THR A 89 -28.32 -2.22 17.64
CA THR A 89 -26.98 -1.96 18.17
C THR A 89 -25.99 -3.06 17.80
N TYR A 90 -24.70 -2.73 17.69
CA TYR A 90 -23.64 -3.69 17.36
C TYR A 90 -23.14 -4.47 18.58
N SER A 91 -22.54 -5.64 18.34
CA SER A 91 -21.97 -6.46 19.41
C SER A 91 -20.69 -5.87 20.03
N SER A 92 -19.95 -5.04 19.30
CA SER A 92 -18.70 -4.42 19.74
C SER A 92 -18.50 -3.07 19.05
N ASP A 93 -17.75 -2.17 19.68
CA ASP A 93 -17.39 -0.87 19.08
C ASP A 93 -16.61 -1.05 17.78
N THR A 94 -15.70 -2.02 17.73
CA THR A 94 -14.96 -2.34 16.50
C THR A 94 -15.89 -2.80 15.38
N ALA A 95 -16.97 -3.52 15.67
CA ALA A 95 -17.95 -3.90 14.67
C ALA A 95 -18.76 -2.70 14.16
N ARG A 96 -19.09 -1.77 15.07
CA ARG A 96 -19.75 -0.50 14.74
C ARG A 96 -18.87 0.36 13.83
N GLU A 97 -17.61 0.59 14.18
CA GLU A 97 -16.65 1.36 13.35
C GLU A 97 -16.49 0.77 11.94
N ILE A 98 -16.35 -0.56 11.83
CA ILE A 98 -16.27 -1.22 10.51
C ILE A 98 -17.58 -1.03 9.75
N SER A 99 -18.72 -1.07 10.42
CA SER A 99 -20.03 -0.87 9.79
C SER A 99 -20.21 0.54 9.23
N GLU A 100 -19.72 1.57 9.94
CA GLU A 100 -19.73 2.96 9.50
C GLU A 100 -18.81 3.14 8.28
N ARG A 101 -17.63 2.50 8.28
CA ARG A 101 -16.74 2.48 7.11
C ARG A 101 -17.33 1.78 5.90
N ILE A 102 -18.09 0.69 6.12
CA ILE A 102 -18.80 0.01 5.03
C ILE A 102 -19.80 0.98 4.39
N ASP A 103 -20.55 1.74 5.18
CA ASP A 103 -21.53 2.69 4.64
C ASP A 103 -20.87 3.78 3.81
N ALA A 104 -19.76 4.34 4.29
CA ALA A 104 -18.98 5.31 3.53
C ALA A 104 -18.43 4.72 2.21
N LEU A 105 -17.94 3.48 2.22
CA LEU A 105 -17.42 2.83 1.01
C LEU A 105 -18.52 2.43 0.02
N VAL A 106 -19.72 2.08 0.50
CA VAL A 106 -20.88 1.83 -0.36
C VAL A 106 -21.30 3.12 -1.07
N GLU A 107 -21.32 4.25 -0.35
CA GLU A 107 -21.60 5.55 -0.93
C GLU A 107 -20.53 5.99 -1.94
N GLN A 108 -19.24 5.80 -1.62
CA GLN A 108 -18.16 6.04 -2.59
C GLN A 108 -18.27 5.14 -3.82
N SER A 109 -18.74 3.91 -3.66
CA SER A 109 -18.92 2.98 -4.78
C SER A 109 -20.10 3.38 -5.66
N SER A 110 -21.20 3.87 -5.09
CA SER A 110 -22.33 4.39 -5.88
C SER A 110 -21.97 5.67 -6.65
N GLN A 111 -21.04 6.48 -6.12
CA GLN A 111 -20.47 7.65 -6.80
C GLN A 111 -19.36 7.30 -7.81
N GLY A 112 -18.99 6.01 -7.93
CA GLY A 112 -17.92 5.55 -8.82
C GLY A 112 -16.49 5.84 -8.33
N GLN A 113 -16.32 6.39 -7.12
CA GLN A 113 -15.01 6.67 -6.52
C GLN A 113 -14.32 5.40 -6.00
N PHE A 114 -15.11 4.39 -5.59
CA PHE A 114 -14.59 3.09 -5.15
C PHE A 114 -15.07 1.97 -6.07
N THR A 115 -14.11 1.33 -6.76
CA THR A 115 -14.37 0.15 -7.59
C THR A 115 -13.77 -1.08 -6.89
N PRO A 116 -14.59 -2.06 -6.47
CA PRO A 116 -14.07 -3.27 -5.85
C PRO A 116 -13.33 -4.11 -6.89
N GLU A 117 -12.06 -4.44 -6.61
CA GLU A 117 -11.22 -5.22 -7.52
C GLU A 117 -10.64 -6.46 -6.81
N GLY A 118 -10.93 -7.64 -7.36
CA GLY A 118 -10.42 -8.92 -6.87
C GLY A 118 -10.69 -9.14 -5.38
N ARG A 119 -9.63 -9.07 -4.56
CA ARG A 119 -9.69 -9.26 -3.09
C ARG A 119 -9.97 -7.98 -2.31
N GLN A 120 -9.88 -6.83 -2.97
CA GLN A 120 -10.10 -5.52 -2.38
C GLN A 120 -11.57 -5.13 -2.55
N ASP A 121 -12.46 -5.87 -1.88
CA ASP A 121 -13.88 -5.53 -1.83
C ASP A 121 -14.19 -4.53 -0.71
N ILE A 122 -15.42 -4.01 -0.69
CA ILE A 122 -15.90 -3.03 0.31
C ILE A 122 -15.61 -3.50 1.75
N LEU A 123 -15.86 -4.78 2.04
CA LEU A 123 -15.65 -5.32 3.37
C LEU A 123 -14.16 -5.46 3.72
N ALA A 124 -13.33 -5.91 2.79
CA ALA A 124 -11.88 -5.99 2.97
C ALA A 124 -11.26 -4.61 3.21
N ALA A 125 -11.68 -3.61 2.44
CA ALA A 125 -11.30 -2.21 2.61
C ALA A 125 -11.73 -1.67 3.98
N ALA A 126 -12.96 -1.91 4.40
CA ALA A 126 -13.47 -1.45 5.70
C ALA A 126 -12.73 -2.08 6.90
N ILE A 127 -12.42 -3.38 6.83
CA ILE A 127 -11.65 -4.10 7.85
C ILE A 127 -10.18 -3.61 7.88
N GLY A 128 -9.65 -3.18 6.74
CA GLY A 128 -8.27 -2.69 6.61
C GLY A 128 -7.21 -3.79 6.75
N ARG A 129 -7.60 -5.06 6.59
CA ARG A 129 -6.67 -6.20 6.60
C ARG A 129 -6.73 -6.90 5.25
N PRO A 130 -5.59 -7.16 4.60
CA PRO A 130 -5.58 -7.94 3.37
C PRO A 130 -6.15 -9.32 3.66
N GLU A 131 -7.08 -9.77 2.81
CA GLU A 131 -7.64 -11.12 2.91
C GLU A 131 -6.50 -12.12 2.78
N HIS A 132 -6.33 -12.99 3.77
CA HIS A 132 -5.28 -14.01 3.75
C HIS A 132 -5.44 -14.87 2.50
N PRO A 133 -4.36 -15.15 1.75
CA PRO A 133 -4.42 -16.08 0.64
C PRO A 133 -4.98 -17.40 1.19
N GLY A 134 -6.15 -17.79 0.68
CA GLY A 134 -6.86 -18.96 1.17
C GLY A 134 -5.93 -20.18 1.16
N ARG A 135 -6.02 -21.03 2.19
CA ARG A 135 -5.35 -22.32 2.14
C ARG A 135 -6.15 -23.21 1.19
N VAL A 136 -5.54 -23.60 0.07
CA VAL A 136 -6.12 -24.59 -0.84
C VAL A 136 -6.41 -25.84 -0.02
N ARG A 137 -7.70 -26.18 0.12
CA ARG A 137 -8.11 -27.46 0.69
C ARG A 137 -7.94 -28.49 -0.41
N ALA A 138 -6.97 -29.38 -0.24
CA ALA A 138 -6.84 -30.52 -1.12
C ALA A 138 -8.11 -31.39 -1.00
N PRO A 139 -8.51 -32.09 -2.08
CA PRO A 139 -9.74 -32.90 -2.12
C PRO A 139 -9.75 -34.06 -1.11
N GLY A 140 -8.59 -34.40 -0.56
CA GLY A 140 -8.39 -35.45 0.40
C GLY A 140 -6.90 -35.78 0.54
N PRO A 141 -6.55 -36.75 1.40
CA PRO A 141 -5.22 -37.33 1.42
C PRO A 141 -4.89 -37.95 0.06
N GLY A 142 -3.70 -37.69 -0.48
CA GLY A 142 -3.19 -38.36 -1.68
C GLY A 142 -3.56 -37.76 -3.04
N VAL A 143 -4.39 -36.71 -3.10
CA VAL A 143 -4.64 -35.97 -4.35
C VAL A 143 -3.84 -34.68 -4.35
N GLY A 144 -2.82 -34.59 -5.20
CA GLY A 144 -2.02 -33.38 -5.37
C GLY A 144 -2.85 -32.24 -5.97
N ILE A 145 -2.40 -31.01 -5.76
CA ILE A 145 -3.01 -29.82 -6.40
C ILE A 145 -3.05 -29.99 -7.92
N THR A 146 -1.98 -30.53 -8.49
CA THR A 146 -1.81 -30.80 -9.93
C THR A 146 -2.75 -31.89 -10.43
N ASP A 147 -3.04 -32.91 -9.62
CA ASP A 147 -3.94 -34.00 -9.99
C ASP A 147 -5.40 -33.54 -9.97
N TYR A 148 -5.74 -32.61 -9.06
CA TYR A 148 -7.11 -32.11 -8.93
C TYR A 148 -7.44 -30.96 -9.88
N PHE A 149 -6.58 -29.94 -9.93
CA PHE A 149 -6.79 -28.75 -10.76
C PHE A 149 -6.19 -28.90 -12.16
N GLY A 150 -5.50 -30.02 -12.43
CA GLY A 150 -4.70 -30.21 -13.63
C GLY A 150 -3.34 -29.52 -13.53
N SER A 151 -2.36 -30.04 -14.25
CA SER A 151 -1.12 -29.29 -14.53
C SER A 151 -1.48 -28.02 -15.27
N SER A 152 -1.30 -26.88 -14.61
CA SER A 152 -1.35 -25.59 -15.30
C SER A 152 -0.31 -25.64 -16.43
N SER A 153 -0.76 -25.50 -17.68
CA SER A 153 0.11 -25.11 -18.78
C SER A 153 0.62 -23.72 -18.43
N ARG A 154 1.75 -23.67 -17.73
CA ARG A 154 2.39 -22.44 -17.29
C ARG A 154 2.86 -21.74 -18.57
N GLN A 155 2.04 -20.86 -19.12
CA GLN A 155 2.60 -19.69 -19.79
C GLN A 155 3.34 -18.91 -18.69
N PRO A 156 4.63 -18.58 -18.85
CA PRO A 156 5.37 -17.83 -17.84
C PRO A 156 4.77 -16.42 -17.69
N SER A 157 3.79 -16.26 -16.78
CA SER A 157 3.25 -14.96 -16.38
C SER A 157 4.19 -14.30 -15.36
N TYR A 158 5.42 -14.08 -15.79
CA TYR A 158 6.43 -13.13 -15.34
C TYR A 158 7.63 -13.46 -16.20
N SER A 159 7.88 -12.64 -17.22
CA SER A 159 8.91 -12.89 -18.20
C SER A 159 10.26 -12.98 -17.47
N TYR A 160 10.93 -14.14 -17.55
CA TYR A 160 12.31 -14.30 -17.09
C TYR A 160 13.23 -13.18 -17.61
N SER A 161 12.89 -12.61 -18.77
CA SER A 161 13.56 -11.44 -19.32
C SER A 161 13.40 -10.16 -18.49
N ASP A 162 12.28 -9.92 -17.80
CA ASP A 162 12.11 -8.70 -16.99
C ASP A 162 12.97 -8.73 -15.72
N THR A 163 13.05 -9.89 -15.05
CA THR A 163 13.97 -10.06 -13.93
C THR A 163 15.43 -9.92 -14.37
N GLN A 164 15.76 -10.43 -15.55
CA GLN A 164 17.12 -10.36 -16.10
C GLN A 164 17.49 -8.93 -16.53
N ARG A 165 16.56 -8.19 -17.12
CA ARG A 165 16.74 -6.77 -17.46
C ARG A 165 16.91 -5.92 -16.20
N MET A 166 16.10 -6.15 -15.18
CA MET A 166 16.21 -5.41 -13.92
C MET A 166 17.54 -5.69 -13.20
N THR A 167 18.03 -6.94 -13.19
CA THR A 167 19.34 -7.26 -12.58
C THR A 167 20.50 -6.68 -13.36
N GLU A 168 20.44 -6.65 -14.70
CA GLU A 168 21.43 -5.99 -15.55
C GLU A 168 21.47 -4.48 -15.33
N GLU A 169 20.30 -3.83 -15.22
CA GLU A 169 20.21 -2.39 -14.93
C GLU A 169 20.77 -2.04 -13.55
N ILE A 170 20.43 -2.82 -12.52
CA ILE A 170 20.96 -2.64 -11.17
C ILE A 170 22.50 -2.82 -11.18
N THR A 171 22.99 -3.87 -11.83
CA THR A 171 24.44 -4.14 -11.92
C THR A 171 25.18 -3.02 -12.65
N LYS A 172 24.58 -2.45 -13.71
CA LYS A 172 25.15 -1.33 -14.45
C LYS A 172 25.21 -0.07 -13.60
N LYS A 173 24.16 0.25 -12.84
CA LYS A 173 24.13 1.41 -11.93
C LYS A 173 25.20 1.30 -10.85
N VAL A 174 25.28 0.16 -10.17
CA VAL A 174 26.28 -0.07 -9.12
C VAL A 174 27.70 0.11 -9.66
N ARG A 175 27.99 -0.42 -10.86
CA ARG A 175 29.31 -0.23 -11.50
C ARG A 175 29.60 1.24 -11.83
N GLN A 176 28.61 1.98 -12.31
CA GLN A 176 28.76 3.39 -12.63
C GLN A 176 28.99 4.25 -11.39
N ASP A 177 28.28 3.97 -10.30
CA ASP A 177 28.42 4.72 -9.06
C ASP A 177 29.79 4.46 -8.43
N LEU A 178 30.25 3.20 -8.40
CA LEU A 178 31.59 2.85 -7.92
C LEU A 178 32.69 3.54 -8.74
N MET A 179 32.56 3.57 -10.08
CA MET A 179 33.54 4.25 -10.95
C MET A 179 33.53 5.77 -10.75
N ARG A 180 32.39 6.36 -10.43
CA ARG A 180 32.28 7.79 -10.14
C ARG A 180 32.95 8.14 -8.82
N GLU A 181 32.73 7.31 -7.79
CA GLU A 181 33.32 7.46 -6.46
C GLU A 181 34.85 7.36 -6.53
N ILE A 182 35.38 6.28 -7.11
CA ILE A 182 36.83 6.10 -7.30
C ILE A 182 37.44 7.28 -8.06
N ARG A 183 36.78 7.76 -9.13
CA ARG A 183 37.29 8.89 -9.91
C ARG A 183 37.28 10.20 -9.12
N ALA A 184 36.31 10.39 -8.23
CA ALA A 184 36.25 11.57 -7.37
C ALA A 184 37.35 11.53 -6.31
N GLU A 185 37.58 10.37 -5.68
CA GLU A 185 38.66 10.16 -4.72
C GLU A 185 40.03 10.40 -5.33
N VAL A 186 40.35 9.76 -6.46
CA VAL A 186 41.63 9.95 -7.15
C VAL A 186 41.85 11.41 -7.56
N ARG A 187 40.79 12.11 -7.96
CA ARG A 187 40.88 13.55 -8.28
C ARG A 187 41.17 14.39 -7.04
N ALA A 188 40.54 14.09 -5.92
CA ALA A 188 40.77 14.80 -4.67
C ALA A 188 42.19 14.54 -4.14
N GLU A 189 42.66 13.29 -4.17
CA GLU A 189 44.03 12.94 -3.81
C GLU A 189 45.05 13.67 -4.68
N PHE A 190 44.83 13.69 -6.00
CA PHE A 190 45.71 14.41 -6.92
C PHE A 190 45.72 15.92 -6.66
N GLN A 191 44.56 16.53 -6.37
CA GLN A 191 44.48 17.94 -5.99
C GLN A 191 45.24 18.24 -4.69
N MET A 192 45.11 17.38 -3.68
CA MET A 192 45.83 17.51 -2.42
C MET A 192 47.35 17.43 -2.63
N LEU A 193 47.83 16.48 -3.43
CA LEU A 193 49.25 16.33 -3.75
C LEU A 193 49.81 17.58 -4.46
N TYR A 194 49.07 18.13 -5.42
CA TYR A 194 49.47 19.38 -6.09
C TYR A 194 49.49 20.56 -5.12
N GLN A 195 48.48 20.68 -4.24
CA GLN A 195 48.41 21.76 -3.25
C GLN A 195 49.61 21.71 -2.29
N GLU A 196 50.01 20.51 -1.84
CA GLU A 196 51.16 20.31 -0.95
C GLU A 196 52.48 20.69 -1.64
N GLN A 197 52.68 20.26 -2.89
CA GLN A 197 53.84 20.65 -3.71
C GLN A 197 53.94 22.17 -3.89
N PHE A 198 52.82 22.87 -4.12
CA PHE A 198 52.82 24.33 -4.25
C PHE A 198 53.05 25.06 -2.92
N GLN A 199 52.64 24.47 -1.79
CA GLN A 199 52.90 25.04 -0.46
C GLN A 199 54.38 24.92 -0.07
N SER A 200 55.06 23.82 -0.44
CA SER A 200 56.49 23.65 -0.17
C SER A 200 57.40 24.51 -1.07
N MET A 201 56.88 25.00 -2.19
CA MET A 201 57.59 25.90 -3.13
C MET A 201 57.37 27.39 -2.88
N ARG A 202 56.63 27.80 -1.83
CA ARG A 202 56.43 29.23 -1.53
C ARG A 202 57.74 29.86 -1.06
N PRO A 203 58.25 30.91 -1.72
CA PRO A 203 59.39 31.67 -1.20
C PRO A 203 59.00 32.34 0.13
N MET A 204 59.87 32.23 1.14
CA MET A 204 59.80 33.07 2.34
C MET A 204 59.88 34.53 1.89
N GLN A 205 58.81 35.30 2.08
CA GLN A 205 58.81 36.73 1.78
C GLN A 205 59.68 37.45 2.82
N SER A 206 60.78 38.05 2.39
CA SER A 206 61.55 39.00 3.20
C SER A 206 60.78 40.33 3.30
N PRO A 207 60.70 40.97 4.47
CA PRO A 207 60.03 42.27 4.61
C PRO A 207 60.77 43.36 3.82
N ILE A 208 60.07 44.05 2.91
CA ILE A 208 60.53 45.30 2.32
C ILE A 208 59.80 46.43 3.06
N GLU A 209 60.57 47.32 3.69
CA GLU A 209 60.05 48.51 4.36
C GLU A 209 59.34 49.45 3.39
N GLU A 210 58.18 49.92 3.84
CA GLU A 210 57.30 50.86 3.18
C GLU A 210 57.88 52.28 3.28
N HIS A 211 58.23 52.91 2.15
CA HIS A 211 58.51 54.35 2.11
C HIS A 211 57.36 55.10 1.42
N VAL A 212 56.57 55.79 2.25
CA VAL A 212 55.42 56.62 1.91
C VAL A 212 55.87 58.03 1.47
N VAL A 213 55.45 58.49 0.28
CA VAL A 213 55.36 59.92 -0.10
C VAL A 213 54.15 60.13 -1.04
N PRO A 214 53.39 61.25 -0.95
CA PRO A 214 51.94 61.34 -1.19
C PRO A 214 51.54 61.81 -2.61
N PRO A 215 50.22 61.88 -2.96
CA PRO A 215 49.77 61.99 -4.35
C PRO A 215 49.54 63.43 -4.83
N PRO A 216 49.61 63.70 -6.15
CA PRO A 216 49.03 64.91 -6.76
C PRO A 216 48.11 64.54 -7.97
N PRO A 217 47.42 65.50 -8.62
CA PRO A 217 45.97 65.65 -8.46
C PRO A 217 45.19 65.36 -9.76
N THR A 218 43.86 65.33 -9.60
CA THR A 218 42.84 65.14 -10.63
C THR A 218 42.97 66.07 -11.84
N GLY A 219 43.01 65.49 -13.05
CA GLY A 219 42.81 66.17 -14.33
C GLY A 219 41.75 65.45 -15.17
N LYS A 220 40.68 66.18 -15.55
CA LYS A 220 39.60 65.72 -16.44
C LYS A 220 40.09 65.71 -17.89
N LEU A 221 39.79 64.67 -18.68
CA LEU A 221 39.63 64.83 -20.14
C LEU A 221 38.72 63.76 -20.80
N ASN A 222 37.59 64.26 -21.30
CA ASN A 222 36.83 63.94 -22.53
C ASN A 222 36.36 62.53 -22.88
N LYS A 223 35.08 62.31 -22.52
CA LYS A 223 33.93 61.84 -23.33
C LYS A 223 34.16 61.85 -24.87
N HIS A 224 34.72 60.78 -25.43
CA HIS A 224 34.46 60.37 -26.83
C HIS A 224 34.93 58.94 -27.20
N LEU A 225 34.86 57.98 -26.27
CA LEU A 225 35.05 56.54 -26.60
C LEU A 225 34.02 55.65 -25.87
N CYS A 226 32.79 56.14 -25.70
CA CYS A 226 31.63 55.28 -25.52
C CYS A 226 31.17 54.78 -26.90
N ALA A 227 30.65 53.54 -26.93
CA ALA A 227 29.64 53.06 -27.89
C ALA A 227 30.09 52.33 -29.17
N ILE A 228 31.13 51.46 -29.15
CA ILE A 228 31.39 50.54 -30.29
C ILE A 228 31.38 49.04 -29.97
N ILE A 229 31.29 48.58 -28.71
CA ILE A 229 31.14 47.13 -28.43
C ILE A 229 30.01 46.88 -27.42
N SER A 230 28.80 47.34 -27.76
CA SER A 230 27.56 46.94 -27.09
C SER A 230 26.38 46.76 -28.07
N ILE A 231 26.68 46.60 -29.36
CA ILE A 231 25.71 46.30 -30.43
C ILE A 231 26.30 45.10 -31.19
N MET A 232 25.51 44.05 -31.44
CA MET A 232 25.90 42.65 -31.78
C MET A 232 26.10 41.79 -30.52
N ILE A 233 25.09 41.17 -29.90
CA ILE A 233 24.11 40.24 -30.47
C ILE A 233 22.84 40.31 -29.60
N GLU A 234 21.88 41.10 -30.05
CA GLU A 234 20.46 41.05 -29.70
C GLU A 234 19.74 40.54 -30.95
N GLU A 235 19.93 39.25 -31.28
CA GLU A 235 19.10 38.53 -32.26
C GLU A 235 19.14 37.04 -31.92
N SER A 236 18.21 36.60 -31.07
CA SER A 236 17.54 35.28 -31.09
C SER A 236 16.80 35.06 -29.77
N SER A 237 15.88 35.98 -29.46
CA SER A 237 14.64 35.60 -28.80
C SER A 237 13.72 35.01 -29.87
N VAL A 238 13.10 33.86 -29.60
CA VAL A 238 11.65 33.59 -29.83
C VAL A 238 11.40 32.07 -29.76
N VAL A 239 10.57 31.73 -28.77
CA VAL A 239 9.84 30.46 -28.58
C VAL A 239 8.76 30.36 -29.68
N PRO A 240 8.23 29.17 -30.01
CA PRO A 240 6.80 29.02 -29.69
C PRO A 240 6.41 27.63 -29.18
N ALA A 241 5.49 27.66 -28.21
CA ALA A 241 4.57 26.58 -27.92
C ALA A 241 3.42 26.61 -28.94
N SER A 242 3.01 25.46 -29.47
CA SER A 242 1.59 25.03 -29.57
C SER A 242 1.41 23.74 -30.39
N VAL A 243 0.73 22.78 -29.76
CA VAL A 243 -0.44 22.02 -30.25
C VAL A 243 -0.38 21.42 -31.66
N VAL A 244 -0.39 20.08 -31.73
CA VAL A 244 -1.16 19.34 -32.75
C VAL A 244 -1.81 18.12 -32.08
N THR A 245 -3.10 17.99 -32.38
CA THR A 245 -4.05 16.87 -32.26
C THR A 245 -3.48 15.46 -32.39
#